data_AF-A0A5N7Y6Y6-F1
#
_entry.id   AF-A0A5N7Y6Y6-F1
#
_cell.length_a   1.000
_cell.length_b   1.000
_cell.length_c   1.000
_cell.angle_alpha   90.00
_cell.angle_beta   90.00
_cell.angle_gamma   90.00
#
_symmetry.space_group_name_H-M   'P 1'
#
loop_
_entity.id
_entity.type
_entity.pdbx_description
1 polymer ?
#
loop_
_entity_poly.entity_id
_entity_poly.type
_entity_poly.pdbx_seq_one_letter_code
_entity_poly.pdbx_strand_id
1 'polypeptide(L)'
;MSTNKLRLGPLPSSTSVKLTFTCPASLKADLDRYAALHAQTYGEAVDAVTLIPHMLEAFMARDRGFRKGTAPPKAPPAPRRDAPPA
;
A
#
# COMPACT_ATOMS: atom_id res chain seq x y z
N MET A 1 -32.80 -33.17 12.29
CA MET A 1 -32.12 -32.12 13.08
C MET A 1 -31.52 -31.12 12.10
N SER A 2 -32.19 -29.99 11.90
CA SER A 2 -31.85 -29.03 10.85
C SER A 2 -30.55 -28.30 11.20
N THR A 3 -29.51 -28.52 10.41
CA THR A 3 -28.23 -27.82 10.54
C THR A 3 -28.44 -26.37 10.13
N ASN A 4 -28.49 -25.48 11.12
CA ASN A 4 -28.61 -24.05 10.92
C ASN A 4 -27.39 -23.56 10.11
N LYS A 5 -27.56 -23.34 8.79
CA LYS A 5 -26.53 -22.74 7.94
C LYS A 5 -26.28 -21.32 8.44
N LEU A 6 -25.14 -21.13 9.10
CA LEU A 6 -24.66 -19.80 9.47
C LEU A 6 -24.61 -18.93 8.21
N ARG A 7 -25.29 -17.77 8.24
CA ARG A 7 -25.41 -16.84 7.10
C ARG A 7 -24.14 -16.00 6.88
N LEU A 8 -23.14 -16.15 7.74
CA LEU A 8 -21.81 -15.60 7.57
C LEU A 8 -20.88 -16.69 7.03
N GLY A 9 -20.40 -16.48 5.80
CA GLY A 9 -19.24 -17.19 5.29
C GLY A 9 -17.97 -16.83 6.09
N PRO A 10 -16.83 -17.49 5.83
CA PRO A 10 -15.58 -17.18 6.52
C PRO A 10 -15.28 -15.67 6.41
N LEU A 11 -15.06 -15.03 7.57
CA LEU A 11 -14.76 -13.61 7.65
C LEU A 11 -13.45 -13.30 6.92
N PRO A 12 -13.34 -12.14 6.26
CA PRO A 12 -12.07 -11.72 5.64
C PRO A 12 -10.98 -11.62 6.72
N SER A 13 -9.83 -12.26 6.46
CA SER A 13 -8.66 -12.17 7.34
C SER A 13 -8.10 -10.75 7.32
N SER A 14 -8.42 -9.95 8.32
CA SER A 14 -7.76 -8.66 8.58
C SER A 14 -6.40 -8.90 9.23
N THR A 15 -5.41 -9.33 8.46
CA THR A 15 -4.05 -9.55 8.98
C THR A 15 -3.33 -8.21 9.10
N SER A 16 -3.33 -7.65 10.30
CA SER A 16 -2.50 -6.49 10.65
C SER A 16 -1.14 -6.97 11.16
N VAL A 17 -0.05 -6.45 10.59
CA VAL A 17 1.32 -6.76 11.02
C VAL A 17 1.89 -5.57 11.78
N LYS A 18 2.29 -5.79 13.04
CA LYS A 18 2.99 -4.78 13.84
C LYS A 18 4.49 -4.87 13.57
N LEU A 19 5.10 -3.76 13.18
CA LEU A 19 6.55 -3.64 12.98
C LEU A 19 7.14 -2.68 14.02
N THR A 20 8.27 -3.07 14.60
CA THR A 20 9.10 -2.22 15.47
C THR A 20 10.40 -1.95 14.74
N PHE A 21 10.80 -0.70 14.62
CA PHE A 21 12.09 -0.34 14.02
C PHE A 21 12.82 0.68 14.89
N THR A 22 14.14 0.64 14.84
CA THR A 22 15.01 1.64 15.47
C THR A 22 15.29 2.73 14.46
N CYS A 23 15.10 3.99 14.84
CA CYS A 23 15.49 5.14 14.02
C CYS A 23 16.41 6.09 14.79
N PRO A 24 17.24 6.87 14.08
CA PRO A 24 17.96 7.98 14.69
C PRO A 24 17.01 8.99 15.32
N ALA A 25 17.42 9.61 16.43
CA ALA A 25 16.62 10.63 17.11
C ALA A 25 16.29 11.83 16.21
N SER A 26 17.20 12.18 15.29
CA SER A 26 16.95 13.22 14.28
C SER A 26 15.77 12.89 13.38
N LEU A 27 15.66 11.64 12.91
CA LEU A 27 14.55 11.20 12.07
C LEU A 27 13.22 11.27 12.82
N LYS A 28 13.20 10.88 14.10
CA LYS A 28 11.99 11.01 14.93
C LYS A 28 11.55 12.48 15.07
N ALA A 29 12.50 13.39 15.31
CA ALA A 29 12.20 14.82 15.42
C ALA A 29 11.66 15.42 14.11
N ASP A 30 12.19 15.00 12.96
CA ASP A 30 11.71 15.44 11.66
C ASP A 30 10.30 14.89 11.35
N LEU A 31 10.02 13.64 11.72
CA LEU A 31 8.68 13.04 11.61
C LEU A 31 7.66 13.77 12.49
N ASP A 32 8.03 14.13 13.73
CA ASP A 32 7.15 14.90 14.62
C ASP A 32 6.85 16.29 14.07
N ARG A 33 7.88 16.97 13.55
CA ARG A 33 7.71 18.27 12.88
C ARG A 33 6.79 18.16 11.67
N TYR A 34 6.96 17.11 10.86
CA TYR A 34 6.11 16.87 9.71
C TYR A 34 4.65 16.64 10.12
N ALA A 35 4.41 15.87 11.18
CA ALA A 35 3.08 15.62 11.71
C ALA A 35 2.41 16.92 12.22
N ALA A 36 3.17 17.77 12.91
CA ALA A 36 2.71 19.10 13.35
C ALA A 36 2.37 20.03 12.16
N LEU A 37 3.15 20.00 11.08
CA LEU A 37 2.84 20.77 9.87
C LEU A 37 1.60 20.24 9.16
N HIS A 38 1.43 18.91 9.11
CA HIS A 38 0.23 18.29 8.57
C HIS A 38 -1.02 18.72 9.33
N ALA A 39 -0.95 18.73 10.66
CA ALA A 39 -2.04 19.17 11.52
C ALA A 39 -2.41 20.65 11.32
N GLN A 40 -1.41 21.51 11.15
CA GLN A 40 -1.64 22.92 10.82
C GLN A 40 -2.30 23.11 9.45
N THR A 41 -1.99 22.24 8.48
CA THR A 41 -2.49 22.34 7.11
C THR A 41 -3.92 21.81 6.98
N TYR A 42 -4.22 20.69 7.63
CA TYR A 42 -5.50 19.98 7.48
C TYR A 42 -6.43 20.09 8.69
N GLY A 43 -5.99 20.74 9.77
CA GLY A 43 -6.78 20.98 10.98
C GLY A 43 -6.95 19.76 11.89
N GLU A 44 -6.37 18.62 11.54
CA GLU A 44 -6.45 17.39 12.32
C GLU A 44 -5.08 17.00 12.86
N ALA A 45 -5.00 16.81 14.19
CA ALA A 45 -3.78 16.34 14.83
C ALA A 45 -3.51 14.88 14.45
N VAL A 46 -2.43 14.66 13.71
CA VAL A 46 -2.01 13.33 13.25
C VAL A 46 -0.65 13.00 13.87
N ASP A 47 -0.46 11.78 14.36
CA ASP A 47 0.82 11.31 14.90
C ASP A 47 1.72 10.78 13.77
N ALA A 48 3.04 10.95 13.92
CA ALA A 48 4.04 10.37 13.04
C ALA A 48 3.81 8.87 12.80
N VAL A 49 3.42 8.10 13.84
CA VAL A 49 3.15 6.66 13.73
C VAL A 49 2.05 6.33 12.72
N THR A 50 1.07 7.23 12.58
CA THR A 50 -0.03 7.06 11.61
C THR A 50 0.36 7.51 10.21
N LEU A 51 1.27 8.49 10.08
CA LEU A 51 1.76 8.97 8.78
C LEU A 51 2.79 8.03 8.15
N ILE A 52 3.64 7.38 8.96
CA ILE A 52 4.73 6.52 8.48
C ILE A 52 4.24 5.46 7.48
N PRO A 53 3.17 4.67 7.76
CA PRO A 53 2.66 3.70 6.78
C PRO A 53 2.30 4.32 5.43
N HIS A 54 1.60 5.46 5.43
CA HIS A 54 1.21 6.17 4.21
C HIS A 54 2.42 6.73 3.45
N MET A 55 3.41 7.26 4.17
CA MET A 55 4.65 7.76 3.58
C MET A 55 5.44 6.62 2.92
N LEU A 56 5.54 5.46 3.58
CA LEU A 56 6.22 4.28 3.06
C LEU A 56 5.50 3.71 1.83
N GLU A 57 4.17 3.62 1.86
CA GLU A 57 3.38 3.18 0.72
C GLU A 57 3.57 4.09 -0.50
N ALA A 58 3.47 5.41 -0.29
CA ALA A 58 3.70 6.39 -1.34
C ALA A 58 5.14 6.34 -1.88
N PHE A 59 6.13 6.09 -1.01
CA PHE A 59 7.53 5.90 -1.40
C PHE A 59 7.68 4.65 -2.29
N MET A 60 7.17 3.49 -1.86
CA MET A 60 7.24 2.26 -2.64
C MET A 60 6.51 2.36 -3.99
N ALA A 61 5.36 3.04 -4.03
CA ALA A 61 4.61 3.26 -5.27
C ALA A 61 5.31 4.21 -6.26
N ARG A 62 6.19 5.09 -5.76
CA ARG A 62 6.95 6.04 -6.60
C ARG A 62 8.31 5.50 -7.04
N ASP A 63 8.86 4.51 -6.32
CA ASP A 63 10.13 3.88 -6.69
C ASP A 63 10.00 3.06 -7.98
N ARG A 64 10.48 3.63 -9.09
CA ARG A 64 10.45 2.99 -10.41
C ARG A 64 11.35 1.75 -10.47
N GLY A 65 12.46 1.75 -9.73
CA GLY A 65 13.38 0.62 -9.63
C GLY A 65 12.70 -0.57 -8.97
N PHE A 66 11.95 -0.32 -7.90
CA PHE A 66 11.13 -1.31 -7.23
C PHE A 66 10.00 -1.85 -8.14
N ARG A 67 9.28 -0.97 -8.84
CA ARG A 67 8.16 -1.35 -9.72
C ARG A 67 8.55 -2.19 -10.93
N LYS A 68 9.79 -2.07 -11.41
CA LYS A 68 10.26 -2.82 -12.58
C LYS A 68 10.41 -4.33 -12.29
N GLY A 69 10.60 -4.71 -11.02
CA GLY A 69 10.74 -6.11 -10.59
C GLY A 69 9.44 -6.81 -10.21
N THR A 70 8.33 -6.07 -10.06
CA THR A 70 7.04 -6.61 -9.57
C THR A 70 5.97 -6.74 -10.65
N ALA A 71 6.22 -6.25 -11.87
CA ALA A 71 5.32 -6.49 -12.99
C ALA A 71 5.43 -7.95 -13.44
N PRO A 72 4.34 -8.73 -13.47
CA PRO A 72 4.36 -10.01 -14.17
C PRO A 72 4.77 -9.76 -15.63
N PRO A 73 5.53 -10.68 -16.26
CA PRO A 73 5.95 -10.50 -17.65
C PRO A 73 4.72 -10.20 -18.49
N LYS A 74 4.70 -9.01 -19.10
CA LYS A 74 3.59 -8.54 -19.93
C LYS A 74 3.40 -9.56 -21.04
N ALA A 75 2.25 -10.24 -21.05
CA ALA A 75 1.96 -11.26 -22.05
C ALA A 75 2.20 -10.67 -23.46
N PRO A 76 2.83 -11.43 -24.37
CA PRO A 76 3.16 -10.94 -25.69
C PRO A 76 1.88 -10.48 -26.40
N PRO A 77 1.95 -9.39 -27.20
CA PRO A 77 0.79 -8.90 -27.93
C PRO A 77 0.25 -10.01 -28.84
N ALA A 78 -1.07 -10.21 -28.81
CA ALA A 78 -1.74 -11.22 -29.63
C ALA A 78 -1.38 -11.04 -31.12
N PRO A 79 -1.16 -12.13 -31.87
CA PRO A 79 -0.84 -12.05 -33.28
C PRO A 79 -2.00 -11.37 -34.03
N ARG A 80 -1.70 -10.26 -34.70
CA ARG A 80 -2.65 -9.58 -35.59
C ARG A 80 -3.02 -10.54 -36.72
N ARG A 81 -4.31 -10.87 -36.82
CA ARG A 81 -4.82 -11.84 -37.78
C ARG A 81 -5.66 -11.13 -38.84
N ASP A 82 -5.06 -10.17 -39.54
CA ASP A 82 -5.72 -9.48 -40.66
C ASP A 82 -4.75 -9.36 -41.83
N ALA A 83 -4.77 -10.37 -42.70
CA ALA A 83 -4.31 -10.25 -44.08
C ALA A 83 -5.34 -10.97 -44.97
N PRO A 84 -6.06 -10.27 -45.87
CA PRO A 84 -6.94 -10.92 -46.83
C PRO A 84 -6.10 -11.59 -47.94
N PRO A 85 -6.57 -12.68 -48.55
CA PRO A 85 -5.86 -13.31 -49.65
C PRO A 85 -5.93 -12.45 -50.93
N ALA A 86 -4.84 -12.54 -51.71
CA ALA A 86 -4.65 -11.91 -53.01
C ALA A 86 -5.59 -12.48 -54.10
#